data_AF-A0A7K4CYU9-F1
#
_entry.id   AF-A0A7K4CYU9-F1
#
_cell.length_a   1.000
_cell.length_b   1.000
_cell.length_c   1.000
_cell.angle_alpha   90.00
_cell.angle_beta   90.00
_cell.angle_gamma   90.00
#
_symmetry.space_group_name_H-M   'P 1'
#
loop_
_entity.id
_entity.type
_entity.pdbx_description
1 polymer ?
#
loop_
_entity_poly.entity_id
_entity_poly.type
_entity_poly.pdbx_seq_one_letter_code
_entity_poly.pdbx_strand_id
1 'polypeptide(L)'
;MQLNNVEIIDTYAEAFSSYAARVLITAKDAYWAQQAALSAVGFATSTIHCPCEAGIDVEVPANQTPDKRPGIIVMFFAPKDKMPDVLLSRIGQCILTCPTTACFDAFPKELVTEKTEEAQTGKNLAFFGDGFQAKDDTTYPFVVHKIPVMDGEFIVQSTFRFGKGIAGGNLILQAKTLDAACDAAKAAVDAVTTEAVIMPFPGGVVRSGSKVGSKYKFLSASTNEAMCPTLKGKVARGKDESGNPYEIPVKSQLLDGVGAVLEIVYDGLTADAIKAAMKASVQAAVKVPGVVAITAGNYGGKLGKHQFFLKDCL
;
A
#
# COMPACT_ATOMS: atom_id res chain seq x y z
N MET A 1 -9.92 20.04 15.93
CA MET A 1 -8.97 21.19 15.87
C MET A 1 -9.00 21.73 14.45
N GLN A 2 -8.60 22.97 14.18
CA GLN A 2 -8.67 23.51 12.82
C GLN A 2 -7.31 23.83 12.23
N LEU A 3 -7.10 23.45 10.97
CA LEU A 3 -5.94 23.79 10.15
C LEU A 3 -6.46 24.35 8.84
N ASN A 4 -6.08 25.58 8.47
CA ASN A 4 -6.55 26.25 7.25
C ASN A 4 -8.08 26.21 7.06
N ASN A 5 -8.85 26.42 8.13
CA ASN A 5 -10.32 26.33 8.14
C ASN A 5 -10.90 24.94 7.83
N VAL A 6 -10.06 23.89 7.85
CA VAL A 6 -10.48 22.49 7.77
C VAL A 6 -10.56 21.91 9.17
N GLU A 7 -11.67 21.24 9.50
CA GLU A 7 -11.82 20.55 10.78
C GLU A 7 -11.03 19.24 10.78
N ILE A 8 -10.09 19.10 11.69
CA ILE A 8 -9.40 17.85 11.99
C ILE A 8 -10.13 17.19 13.16
N ILE A 9 -10.83 16.10 12.86
CA ILE A 9 -11.63 15.35 13.82
C ILE A 9 -10.70 14.69 14.85
N ASP A 10 -11.05 14.82 16.12
CA ASP A 10 -10.30 14.22 17.22
C ASP A 10 -10.55 12.70 17.27
N THR A 11 -9.79 11.96 16.47
CA THR A 11 -9.91 10.52 16.34
C THR A 11 -8.57 9.89 15.94
N TYR A 12 -8.57 8.59 15.64
CA TYR A 12 -7.39 7.84 15.23
C TYR A 12 -7.68 6.91 14.06
N ALA A 13 -6.65 6.60 13.29
CA ALA A 13 -6.64 5.49 12.35
C ALA A 13 -6.25 4.20 13.08
N GLU A 14 -6.99 3.11 12.86
CA GLU A 14 -6.68 1.80 13.43
C GLU A 14 -6.07 0.89 12.36
N ALA A 15 -4.84 0.45 12.60
CA ALA A 15 -4.04 -0.32 11.64
C ALA A 15 -3.59 -1.68 12.20
N PHE A 16 -3.17 -2.54 11.29
CA PHE A 16 -2.97 -3.97 11.52
C PHE A 16 -1.49 -4.35 11.39
N SER A 17 -1.10 -5.39 12.13
CA SER A 17 0.21 -6.03 11.89
C SER A 17 0.15 -6.81 10.58
N SER A 18 1.13 -6.60 9.72
CA SER A 18 1.34 -7.35 8.47
C SER A 18 2.80 -7.84 8.39
N TYR A 19 3.15 -8.52 7.31
CA TYR A 19 4.54 -8.70 6.90
C TYR A 19 4.81 -7.92 5.63
N ALA A 20 6.01 -7.37 5.53
CA ALA A 20 6.42 -6.52 4.43
C ALA A 20 7.76 -6.96 3.86
N ALA A 21 7.88 -6.91 2.54
CA ALA A 21 9.13 -7.04 1.79
C ALA A 21 9.40 -5.73 1.05
N ARG A 22 10.68 -5.38 0.90
CA ARG A 22 11.15 -4.20 0.16
C ARG A 22 12.13 -4.67 -0.90
N VAL A 23 11.84 -4.39 -2.17
CA VAL A 23 12.50 -4.99 -3.33
C VAL A 23 13.03 -3.89 -4.23
N LEU A 24 14.33 -3.89 -4.51
CA LEU A 24 14.97 -2.99 -5.45
C LEU A 24 14.96 -3.61 -6.85
N ILE A 25 14.34 -2.91 -7.80
CA ILE A 25 14.39 -3.21 -9.22
C ILE A 25 15.35 -2.23 -9.87
N THR A 26 16.33 -2.71 -10.61
CA THR A 26 17.24 -1.88 -11.42
C THR A 26 17.01 -2.18 -12.88
N ALA A 27 17.27 -1.22 -13.76
CA ALA A 27 17.12 -1.39 -15.20
C ALA A 27 18.08 -0.49 -15.97
N LYS A 28 18.12 -0.62 -17.30
CA LYS A 28 18.96 0.22 -18.17
C LYS A 28 18.74 1.74 -17.93
N ASP A 29 17.49 2.14 -17.74
CA ASP A 29 17.08 3.52 -17.50
C ASP A 29 15.80 3.59 -16.65
N ALA A 30 15.43 4.80 -16.23
CA ALA A 30 14.27 5.02 -15.37
C ALA A 30 12.94 4.54 -16.01
N TYR A 31 12.83 4.59 -17.34
CA TYR A 31 11.63 4.13 -18.04
C TYR A 31 11.39 2.64 -17.81
N TRP A 32 12.41 1.80 -18.03
CA TRP A 32 12.27 0.35 -17.85
C TRP A 32 12.09 -0.05 -16.38
N ALA A 33 12.78 0.63 -15.46
CA ALA A 33 12.58 0.41 -14.03
C ALA A 33 11.12 0.71 -13.63
N GLN A 34 10.55 1.81 -14.16
CA GLN A 34 9.16 2.19 -13.92
C GLN A 34 8.16 1.17 -14.49
N GLN A 35 8.39 0.64 -15.70
CA GLN A 35 7.51 -0.37 -16.27
C GLN A 35 7.48 -1.66 -15.42
N ALA A 36 8.65 -2.12 -14.97
CA ALA A 36 8.75 -3.28 -14.09
C ALA A 36 8.05 -3.03 -12.75
N ALA A 37 8.29 -1.87 -12.14
CA ALA A 37 7.69 -1.50 -10.86
C ALA A 37 6.16 -1.43 -10.95
N LEU A 38 5.61 -0.71 -11.94
CA LEU A 38 4.16 -0.59 -12.16
C LEU A 38 3.50 -1.96 -12.40
N SER A 39 4.14 -2.82 -13.21
CA SER A 39 3.63 -4.18 -13.44
C SER A 39 3.64 -5.00 -12.15
N ALA A 40 4.70 -4.90 -11.34
CA ALA A 40 4.86 -5.68 -10.12
C ALA A 40 3.87 -5.27 -9.02
N VAL A 41 3.53 -3.98 -8.92
CA VAL A 41 2.61 -3.47 -7.89
C VAL A 41 1.15 -3.38 -8.36
N GLY A 42 0.86 -3.75 -9.61
CA GLY A 42 -0.50 -3.80 -10.15
C GLY A 42 -1.36 -4.91 -9.52
N PHE A 43 -2.69 -4.73 -9.51
CA PHE A 43 -3.64 -5.68 -8.89
C PHE A 43 -3.24 -6.07 -7.45
N ALA A 44 -2.92 -5.06 -6.62
CA ALA A 44 -2.40 -5.23 -5.28
C ALA A 44 -2.91 -4.13 -4.32
N THR A 45 -4.22 -3.87 -4.32
CA THR A 45 -4.80 -2.74 -3.56
C THR A 45 -5.20 -3.12 -2.14
N SER A 46 -5.75 -4.31 -1.95
CA SER A 46 -6.19 -4.79 -0.65
C SER A 46 -6.20 -6.31 -0.61
N THR A 47 -5.66 -6.88 0.47
CA THR A 47 -5.64 -8.32 0.75
C THR A 47 -7.03 -8.93 0.96
N ILE A 48 -8.10 -8.12 0.95
CA ILE A 48 -9.49 -8.62 0.90
C ILE A 48 -9.70 -9.51 -0.34
N HIS A 49 -9.27 -9.05 -1.52
CA HIS A 49 -9.42 -9.80 -2.78
C HIS A 49 -8.21 -9.71 -3.73
N CYS A 50 -7.18 -8.93 -3.41
CA CYS A 50 -5.90 -8.99 -4.12
C CYS A 50 -4.94 -9.97 -3.41
N PRO A 51 -3.95 -10.54 -4.10
CA PRO A 51 -2.98 -11.45 -3.49
C PRO A 51 -2.11 -10.80 -2.39
N CYS A 52 -1.89 -9.50 -2.50
CA CYS A 52 -1.10 -8.66 -1.60
C CYS A 52 -1.58 -7.20 -1.68
N GLU A 53 -1.06 -6.37 -0.80
CA GLU A 53 -1.00 -4.91 -0.93
C GLU A 53 0.40 -4.54 -1.45
N ALA A 54 0.51 -3.66 -2.44
CA ALA A 54 1.82 -3.29 -3.00
C ALA A 54 1.83 -1.86 -3.56
N GLY A 55 3.02 -1.27 -3.61
CA GLY A 55 3.20 0.09 -4.10
C GLY A 55 4.67 0.42 -4.36
N ILE A 56 4.88 1.49 -5.12
CA ILE A 56 6.20 2.10 -5.30
C ILE A 56 6.54 2.88 -4.04
N ASP A 57 7.75 2.68 -3.54
CA ASP A 57 8.27 3.38 -2.37
C ASP A 57 9.14 4.57 -2.79
N VAL A 58 10.26 4.31 -3.48
CA VAL A 58 11.21 5.37 -3.83
C VAL A 58 12.03 5.05 -5.08
N GLU A 59 12.37 6.07 -5.86
CA GLU A 59 13.36 5.99 -6.94
C GLU A 59 14.79 6.04 -6.36
N VAL A 60 15.69 5.21 -6.89
CA VAL A 60 17.06 5.08 -6.41
C VAL A 60 18.05 5.45 -7.51
N PRO A 61 18.94 6.44 -7.28
CA PRO A 61 19.93 6.83 -8.27
C PRO A 61 21.00 5.74 -8.44
N ALA A 62 21.55 5.66 -9.66
CA ALA A 62 22.50 4.62 -10.04
C ALA A 62 23.73 4.50 -9.12
N ASN A 63 24.21 5.59 -8.52
CA ASN A 63 25.35 5.53 -7.62
C ASN A 63 25.08 4.76 -6.32
N GLN A 64 23.80 4.59 -5.94
CA GLN A 64 23.36 3.92 -4.71
C GLN A 64 22.93 2.46 -4.94
N THR A 65 22.83 2.00 -6.18
CA THR A 65 22.43 0.61 -6.48
C THR A 65 23.63 -0.33 -6.55
N PRO A 66 23.44 -1.65 -6.33
CA PRO A 66 24.52 -2.63 -6.33
C PRO A 66 25.23 -2.76 -7.70
N ASP A 67 24.49 -2.60 -8.79
CA ASP A 67 24.96 -2.81 -10.17
C ASP A 67 25.21 -1.51 -10.95
N LYS A 68 25.13 -0.36 -10.25
CA LYS A 68 25.36 0.98 -10.80
C LYS A 68 24.39 1.41 -11.90
N ARG A 69 23.14 0.94 -11.81
CA ARG A 69 22.04 1.31 -12.71
C ARG A 69 20.90 1.99 -11.96
N PRO A 70 20.12 2.88 -12.60
CA PRO A 70 18.96 3.48 -11.95
C PRO A 70 17.98 2.40 -11.50
N GLY A 71 17.32 2.63 -10.38
CA GLY A 71 16.38 1.66 -9.82
C GLY A 71 15.17 2.29 -9.16
N ILE A 72 14.22 1.43 -8.81
CA ILE A 72 12.99 1.75 -8.09
C ILE A 72 12.80 0.68 -7.03
N ILE A 73 12.53 1.12 -5.81
CA ILE A 73 12.14 0.24 -4.73
C ILE A 73 10.62 0.15 -4.70
N VAL A 74 10.13 -1.09 -4.65
CA VAL A 74 8.72 -1.42 -4.42
C VAL A 74 8.56 -2.16 -3.11
N MET A 75 7.37 -2.08 -2.53
CA MET A 75 7.01 -2.80 -1.31
C MET A 75 5.84 -3.73 -1.54
N PHE A 76 5.86 -4.86 -0.84
CA PHE A 76 4.78 -5.84 -0.83
C PHE A 76 4.39 -6.12 0.62
N PHE A 77 3.10 -6.06 0.91
CA PHE A 77 2.50 -6.39 2.20
C PHE A 77 1.58 -7.61 2.02
N ALA A 78 1.78 -8.61 2.88
CA ALA A 78 1.02 -9.85 2.86
C ALA A 78 1.11 -10.57 4.22
N PRO A 79 0.21 -11.53 4.50
CA PRO A 79 0.42 -12.49 5.57
C PRO A 79 1.78 -13.19 5.43
N LYS A 80 2.41 -13.49 6.56
CA LYS A 80 3.76 -14.12 6.65
C LYS A 80 3.92 -15.32 5.72
N ASP A 81 2.96 -16.24 5.79
CA ASP A 81 2.92 -17.51 5.07
C ASP A 81 2.72 -17.34 3.56
N LYS A 82 2.14 -16.22 3.12
CA LYS A 82 1.90 -15.92 1.71
C LYS A 82 3.02 -15.11 1.06
N MET A 83 3.89 -14.49 1.85
CA MET A 83 4.95 -13.61 1.33
C MET A 83 5.89 -14.29 0.32
N PRO A 84 6.35 -15.54 0.53
CA PRO A 84 7.19 -16.22 -0.47
C PRO A 84 6.52 -16.37 -1.84
N ASP A 85 5.23 -16.71 -1.88
CA ASP A 85 4.47 -16.87 -3.12
C ASP A 85 4.21 -15.52 -3.80
N VAL A 86 3.95 -14.47 -3.02
CA VAL A 86 3.85 -13.08 -3.53
C VAL A 86 5.15 -12.67 -4.19
N LEU A 87 6.28 -12.82 -3.51
CA LEU A 87 7.58 -12.45 -4.09
C LEU A 87 7.91 -13.27 -5.33
N LEU A 88 7.67 -14.59 -5.30
CA LEU A 88 7.94 -15.48 -6.44
C LEU A 88 7.11 -15.10 -7.66
N SER A 89 5.81 -14.88 -7.49
CA SER A 89 4.91 -14.53 -8.59
C SER A 89 5.19 -13.13 -9.14
N ARG A 90 5.34 -12.12 -8.27
CA ARG A 90 5.57 -10.73 -8.70
C ARG A 90 6.94 -10.55 -9.36
N ILE A 91 8.00 -11.10 -8.77
CA ILE A 91 9.33 -11.01 -9.37
C ILE A 91 9.40 -11.86 -10.65
N GLY A 92 8.86 -13.07 -10.64
CA GLY A 92 8.93 -13.98 -11.79
C GLY A 92 8.08 -13.57 -13.00
N GLN A 93 6.92 -12.94 -12.79
CA GLN A 93 5.98 -12.63 -13.88
C GLN A 93 5.96 -11.16 -14.29
N CYS A 94 6.52 -10.26 -13.47
CA CYS A 94 6.50 -8.82 -13.73
C CYS A 94 7.90 -8.20 -13.84
N ILE A 95 8.88 -8.74 -13.13
CA ILE A 95 10.25 -8.17 -13.12
C ILE A 95 11.14 -8.98 -14.07
N LEU A 96 11.28 -10.29 -13.88
CA LEU A 96 12.06 -11.18 -14.75
C LEU A 96 11.70 -11.02 -16.23
N THR A 97 10.42 -10.81 -16.53
CA THR A 97 9.88 -10.66 -17.88
C THR A 97 10.03 -9.25 -18.46
N CYS A 98 10.41 -8.26 -17.64
CA CYS A 98 10.59 -6.88 -18.07
C CYS A 98 12.03 -6.65 -18.56
N PRO A 99 12.22 -6.01 -19.75
CA PRO A 99 13.53 -5.84 -20.35
C PRO A 99 14.56 -5.20 -19.41
N THR A 100 15.78 -5.70 -19.50
CA THR A 100 16.97 -5.16 -18.83
C THR A 100 16.97 -5.25 -17.31
N THR A 101 15.95 -5.82 -16.66
CA THR A 101 15.85 -5.70 -15.21
C THR A 101 16.86 -6.57 -14.44
N ALA A 102 17.23 -6.13 -13.24
CA ALA A 102 17.76 -6.99 -12.19
C ALA A 102 17.05 -6.69 -10.86
N CYS A 103 17.04 -7.65 -9.95
CA CYS A 103 16.20 -7.60 -8.75
C CYS A 103 16.99 -7.97 -7.47
N PHE A 104 16.96 -7.08 -6.48
CA PHE A 104 17.76 -7.19 -5.25
C PHE A 104 16.92 -6.96 -3.99
N ASP A 105 17.33 -7.55 -2.87
CA ASP A 105 16.73 -7.30 -1.56
C ASP A 105 17.03 -5.85 -1.13
N ALA A 106 16.00 -5.15 -0.68
CA ALA A 106 16.10 -3.78 -0.18
C ALA A 106 15.52 -3.62 1.23
N PHE A 107 15.31 -4.73 1.94
CA PHE A 107 14.83 -4.69 3.32
C PHE A 107 15.85 -3.96 4.22
N PRO A 108 15.45 -2.95 5.01
CA PRO A 108 16.40 -2.15 5.79
C PRO A 108 17.13 -2.98 6.85
N LYS A 109 18.45 -2.86 6.91
CA LYS A 109 19.31 -3.67 7.78
C LYS A 109 19.01 -3.44 9.26
N GLU A 110 18.70 -2.20 9.61
CA GLU A 110 18.34 -1.76 10.96
C GLU A 110 16.99 -2.31 11.45
N LEU A 111 16.15 -2.81 10.54
CA LEU A 111 14.87 -3.45 10.86
C LEU A 111 14.96 -4.99 10.87
N VAL A 112 16.16 -5.55 10.67
CA VAL A 112 16.38 -7.00 10.76
C VAL A 112 16.33 -7.42 12.22
N THR A 113 15.45 -8.37 12.52
CA THR A 113 15.22 -8.92 13.87
C THR A 113 15.16 -10.45 13.80
N GLU A 114 14.99 -11.12 14.94
CA GLU A 114 14.73 -12.56 15.02
C GLU A 114 13.41 -12.98 14.33
N LYS A 115 12.53 -12.02 14.04
CA LYS A 115 11.25 -12.22 13.34
C LYS A 115 11.35 -11.91 11.84
N THR A 116 12.52 -11.50 11.36
CA THR A 116 12.78 -11.32 9.94
C THR A 116 13.03 -12.69 9.31
N GLU A 117 12.40 -12.92 8.17
CA GLU A 117 12.47 -14.17 7.42
C GLU A 117 13.04 -13.92 6.03
N GLU A 118 13.47 -15.00 5.39
CA GLU A 118 14.03 -14.97 4.05
C GLU A 118 13.21 -15.87 3.11
N ALA A 119 12.70 -15.29 2.03
CA ALA A 119 12.12 -16.05 0.93
C ALA A 119 13.23 -16.44 -0.05
N GLN A 120 13.30 -17.73 -0.44
CA GLN A 120 14.27 -18.24 -1.41
C GLN A 120 13.88 -17.88 -2.87
N THR A 121 13.39 -16.67 -3.10
CA THR A 121 12.76 -16.27 -4.36
C THR A 121 13.71 -16.36 -5.54
N GLY A 122 14.90 -15.73 -5.49
CA GLY A 122 15.86 -15.80 -6.59
C GLY A 122 16.36 -17.21 -6.85
N LYS A 123 16.61 -17.99 -5.79
CA LYS A 123 16.98 -19.41 -5.90
C LYS A 123 15.90 -20.24 -6.61
N ASN A 124 14.63 -19.99 -6.30
CA ASN A 124 13.52 -20.71 -6.93
C ASN A 124 13.29 -20.24 -8.37
N LEU A 125 13.45 -18.95 -8.66
CA LEU A 125 13.41 -18.44 -10.03
C LEU A 125 14.55 -18.97 -10.89
N ALA A 126 15.70 -19.28 -10.29
CA ALA A 126 16.87 -19.79 -11.01
C ALA A 126 16.58 -21.08 -11.80
N PHE A 127 15.60 -21.90 -11.36
CA PHE A 127 15.16 -23.08 -12.10
C PHE A 127 14.56 -22.76 -13.48
N PHE A 128 14.11 -21.53 -13.73
CA PHE A 128 13.67 -21.08 -15.06
C PHE A 128 14.80 -21.17 -16.10
N GLY A 129 16.06 -21.10 -15.68
CA GLY A 129 17.22 -21.27 -16.55
C GLY A 129 17.44 -22.70 -17.04
N ASP A 130 16.61 -23.67 -16.62
CA ASP A 130 16.61 -25.06 -17.11
C ASP A 130 18.00 -25.75 -17.11
N GLY A 131 18.78 -25.49 -16.06
CA GLY A 131 20.13 -26.04 -15.89
C GLY A 131 21.26 -25.16 -16.41
N PHE A 132 20.94 -24.06 -17.10
CA PHE A 132 21.91 -23.09 -17.61
C PHE A 132 22.14 -21.89 -16.67
N GLN A 133 21.37 -21.78 -15.59
CA GLN A 133 21.58 -20.73 -14.59
C GLN A 133 22.93 -20.87 -13.88
N ALA A 134 23.55 -19.73 -13.54
CA ALA A 134 24.79 -19.69 -12.78
C ALA A 134 24.58 -18.99 -11.43
N LYS A 135 25.13 -19.58 -10.35
CA LYS A 135 25.25 -18.91 -9.05
C LYS A 135 26.48 -18.00 -9.08
N ASP A 136 26.35 -16.78 -8.57
CA ASP A 136 27.46 -15.84 -8.39
C ASP A 136 27.45 -15.31 -6.95
N ASP A 137 28.53 -15.59 -6.23
CA ASP A 137 28.80 -15.12 -4.86
C ASP A 137 30.08 -14.27 -4.78
N THR A 138 30.52 -13.74 -5.92
CA THR A 138 31.77 -12.98 -6.06
C THR A 138 31.57 -11.55 -6.55
N THR A 139 30.58 -11.30 -7.42
CA THR A 139 30.34 -9.97 -8.01
C THR A 139 29.66 -9.01 -7.04
N TYR A 140 28.84 -9.53 -6.13
CA TYR A 140 28.06 -8.76 -5.15
C TYR A 140 28.41 -9.21 -3.73
N PRO A 141 28.16 -8.38 -2.69
CA PRO A 141 28.35 -8.77 -1.29
C PRO A 141 27.30 -9.80 -0.80
N PHE A 142 26.44 -10.28 -1.70
CA PHE A 142 25.39 -11.25 -1.47
C PHE A 142 25.32 -12.22 -2.67
N VAL A 143 24.74 -13.39 -2.46
CA VAL A 143 24.57 -14.37 -3.52
C VAL A 143 23.49 -13.92 -4.50
N VAL A 144 23.79 -13.96 -5.80
CA VAL A 144 22.83 -13.79 -6.88
C VAL A 144 22.79 -15.03 -7.78
N HIS A 145 21.72 -15.16 -8.56
CA HIS A 145 21.60 -16.10 -9.67
C HIS A 145 21.53 -15.31 -10.97
N LYS A 146 22.28 -15.77 -11.98
CA LYS A 146 22.23 -15.30 -13.37
C LYS A 146 21.42 -16.30 -14.17
N ILE A 147 20.29 -15.86 -14.71
CA ILE A 147 19.34 -16.71 -15.41
C ILE A 147 19.38 -16.33 -16.89
N PRO A 148 19.83 -17.22 -17.79
CA PRO A 148 19.81 -16.94 -19.23
C PRO A 148 18.38 -16.69 -19.73
N VAL A 149 18.19 -15.57 -20.42
CA VAL A 149 16.91 -15.13 -20.99
C VAL A 149 17.15 -14.49 -22.37
N MET A 150 16.08 -14.18 -23.11
CA MET A 150 16.22 -13.72 -24.50
C MET A 150 17.02 -12.42 -24.67
N ASP A 151 16.98 -11.50 -23.69
CA ASP A 151 17.73 -10.24 -23.72
C ASP A 151 19.10 -10.32 -23.04
N GLY A 152 19.54 -11.53 -22.63
CA GLY A 152 20.84 -11.78 -21.99
C GLY A 152 20.69 -12.58 -20.70
N GLU A 153 20.88 -11.91 -19.56
CA GLU A 153 20.81 -12.53 -18.23
C GLU A 153 19.88 -11.71 -17.32
N PHE A 154 18.93 -12.40 -16.68
CA PHE A 154 18.22 -11.83 -15.53
C PHE A 154 19.01 -12.11 -14.26
N ILE A 155 19.42 -11.05 -13.56
CA ILE A 155 20.17 -11.12 -12.31
C ILE A 155 19.20 -10.95 -11.13
N VAL A 156 19.18 -11.91 -10.22
CA VAL A 156 18.30 -11.88 -9.05
C VAL A 156 19.03 -12.32 -7.78
N GLN A 157 18.90 -11.56 -6.70
CA GLN A 157 19.43 -11.96 -5.39
C GLN A 157 18.79 -13.27 -4.91
N SER A 158 19.60 -14.16 -4.35
CA SER A 158 19.17 -15.52 -4.00
C SER A 158 18.03 -15.56 -2.99
N THR A 159 18.06 -14.66 -2.00
CA THR A 159 17.03 -14.55 -0.96
C THR A 159 16.59 -13.10 -0.77
N PHE A 160 15.32 -12.93 -0.42
CA PHE A 160 14.70 -11.63 -0.13
C PHE A 160 14.17 -11.63 1.30
N ARG A 161 14.48 -10.59 2.04
CA ARG A 161 14.04 -10.46 3.43
C ARG A 161 12.63 -9.89 3.48
N PHE A 162 11.88 -10.38 4.45
CA PHE A 162 10.60 -9.81 4.82
C PHE A 162 10.44 -9.87 6.34
N GLY A 163 9.80 -8.84 6.89
CA GLY A 163 9.69 -8.66 8.33
C GLY A 163 8.36 -8.03 8.72
N LYS A 164 8.22 -7.67 10.00
CA LYS A 164 7.01 -7.01 10.48
C LYS A 164 6.81 -5.66 9.78
N GLY A 165 5.58 -5.43 9.33
CA GLY A 165 5.10 -4.15 8.84
C GLY A 165 3.75 -3.80 9.46
N ILE A 166 3.26 -2.62 9.12
CA ILE A 166 1.98 -2.08 9.57
C ILE A 166 1.17 -1.75 8.32
N ALA A 167 -0.06 -2.27 8.22
CA ALA A 167 -0.96 -2.01 7.11
C ALA A 167 -2.26 -1.36 7.60
N GLY A 168 -2.80 -0.41 6.84
CA GLY A 168 -4.10 0.21 7.15
C GLY A 168 -4.06 1.49 7.99
N GLY A 169 -2.90 2.17 8.11
CA GLY A 169 -2.92 3.57 8.51
C GLY A 169 -3.79 4.35 7.52
N ASN A 170 -4.59 5.34 7.93
CA ASN A 170 -5.49 5.98 6.98
C ASN A 170 -5.86 7.42 7.33
N LEU A 171 -6.29 8.15 6.31
CA LEU A 171 -6.94 9.46 6.40
C LEU A 171 -8.18 9.46 5.54
N ILE A 172 -9.24 10.10 6.00
CA ILE A 172 -10.48 10.26 5.25
C ILE A 172 -10.75 11.76 5.06
N LEU A 173 -10.77 12.18 3.80
CA LEU A 173 -11.00 13.54 3.36
C LEU A 173 -12.48 13.74 3.06
N GLN A 174 -13.12 14.67 3.77
CA GLN A 174 -14.49 15.09 3.49
C GLN A 174 -14.48 16.45 2.79
N ALA A 175 -15.02 16.53 1.58
CA ALA A 175 -15.01 17.76 0.77
C ALA A 175 -16.40 18.11 0.22
N LYS A 176 -16.57 19.38 -0.18
CA LYS A 176 -17.82 19.91 -0.73
C LYS A 176 -18.22 19.27 -2.05
N THR A 177 -17.23 18.95 -2.89
CA THR A 177 -17.42 18.35 -4.22
C THR A 177 -16.44 17.21 -4.44
N LEU A 178 -16.72 16.35 -5.42
CA LEU A 178 -15.79 15.29 -5.81
C LEU A 178 -14.47 15.87 -6.34
N ASP A 179 -14.52 16.93 -7.13
CA ASP A 179 -13.31 17.58 -7.66
C ASP A 179 -12.40 18.06 -6.53
N ALA A 180 -12.96 18.75 -5.52
CA ALA A 180 -12.19 19.19 -4.36
C ALA A 180 -11.62 18.01 -3.55
N ALA A 181 -12.35 16.89 -3.45
CA ALA A 181 -11.83 15.68 -2.81
C ALA A 181 -10.66 15.08 -3.60
N CYS A 182 -10.77 14.99 -4.92
CA CYS A 182 -9.73 14.48 -5.81
C CYS A 182 -8.47 15.35 -5.76
N ASP A 183 -8.62 16.67 -5.83
CA ASP A 183 -7.50 17.62 -5.75
C ASP A 183 -6.78 17.53 -4.39
N ALA A 184 -7.55 17.43 -3.30
CA ALA A 184 -7.00 17.26 -1.95
C ALA A 184 -6.29 15.92 -1.77
N ALA A 185 -6.88 14.84 -2.28
CA ALA A 185 -6.28 13.51 -2.22
C ALA A 185 -4.99 13.44 -3.04
N LYS A 186 -4.98 14.01 -4.25
CA LYS A 186 -3.78 14.10 -5.07
C LYS A 186 -2.70 14.93 -4.38
N ALA A 187 -3.02 16.10 -3.86
CA ALA A 187 -2.08 16.93 -3.13
C ALA A 187 -1.49 16.22 -1.90
N ALA A 188 -2.31 15.42 -1.20
CA ALA A 188 -1.86 14.60 -0.08
C ALA A 188 -0.89 13.50 -0.51
N VAL A 189 -1.26 12.70 -1.53
CA VAL A 189 -0.41 11.62 -2.06
C VAL A 189 0.92 12.17 -2.57
N ASP A 190 0.89 13.25 -3.38
CA ASP A 190 2.09 13.88 -3.95
C ASP A 190 3.02 14.49 -2.88
N ALA A 191 2.49 14.82 -1.69
CA ALA A 191 3.28 15.38 -0.59
C ALA A 191 4.03 14.33 0.24
N VAL A 192 3.71 13.04 0.09
CA VAL A 192 4.41 11.96 0.81
C VAL A 192 5.73 11.68 0.11
N THR A 193 6.82 12.13 0.73
CA THR A 193 8.19 11.84 0.30
C THR A 193 8.94 10.90 1.25
N THR A 194 8.25 10.40 2.27
CA THR A 194 8.82 9.50 3.27
C THR A 194 9.05 8.13 2.64
N GLU A 195 10.23 7.55 2.85
CA GLU A 195 10.51 6.18 2.42
C GLU A 195 9.88 5.13 3.35
N ALA A 196 9.84 3.89 2.87
CA ALA A 196 9.32 2.71 3.57
C ALA A 196 7.84 2.82 3.94
N VAL A 197 7.06 3.55 3.12
CA VAL A 197 5.60 3.68 3.21
C VAL A 197 5.01 3.78 1.81
N ILE A 198 3.90 3.06 1.58
CA ILE A 198 3.18 3.05 0.32
C ILE A 198 1.71 3.39 0.52
N MET A 199 1.06 3.82 -0.56
CA MET A 199 -0.39 4.01 -0.63
C MET A 199 -0.94 3.06 -1.70
N PRO A 200 -1.36 1.82 -1.33
CA PRO A 200 -1.50 0.70 -2.27
C PRO A 200 -2.70 0.82 -3.23
N PHE A 201 -3.61 1.75 -2.99
CA PHE A 201 -4.79 1.94 -3.83
C PHE A 201 -4.48 2.68 -5.13
N PRO A 202 -5.37 2.65 -6.14
CA PRO A 202 -5.11 3.31 -7.42
C PRO A 202 -4.87 4.81 -7.25
N GLY A 203 -3.68 5.27 -7.67
CA GLY A 203 -3.24 6.66 -7.46
C GLY A 203 -3.08 7.04 -5.99
N GLY A 204 -2.97 6.07 -5.09
CA GLY A 204 -2.92 6.26 -3.64
C GLY A 204 -4.27 6.46 -2.95
N VAL A 205 -5.39 6.36 -3.68
CA VAL A 205 -6.70 6.84 -3.17
C VAL A 205 -7.79 5.78 -3.23
N VAL A 206 -8.53 5.67 -2.12
CA VAL A 206 -9.72 4.84 -1.95
C VAL A 206 -10.97 5.68 -2.20
N ARG A 207 -11.74 5.31 -3.23
CA ARG A 207 -13.06 5.91 -3.49
C ARG A 207 -14.24 5.18 -2.83
N SER A 208 -14.01 3.95 -2.37
CA SER A 208 -15.10 3.01 -2.04
C SER A 208 -15.32 2.75 -0.57
N GLY A 209 -14.41 3.19 0.32
CA GLY A 209 -14.41 3.05 1.79
C GLY A 209 -15.26 1.91 2.37
N SER A 210 -14.63 0.88 2.94
CA SER A 210 -15.35 -0.29 3.45
C SER A 210 -15.56 -0.29 4.96
N LYS A 211 -16.57 -1.02 5.42
CA LYS A 211 -16.71 -1.48 6.81
C LYS A 211 -16.56 -3.00 6.88
N VAL A 212 -16.21 -3.49 8.06
CA VAL A 212 -16.17 -4.93 8.36
C VAL A 212 -17.57 -5.53 8.32
N GLY A 213 -17.68 -6.69 7.67
CA GLY A 213 -18.93 -7.43 7.55
C GLY A 213 -19.91 -6.84 6.55
N SER A 214 -21.07 -7.47 6.49
CA SER A 214 -22.15 -7.12 5.57
C SER A 214 -23.45 -7.72 6.08
N LYS A 215 -24.58 -7.18 5.60
CA LYS A 215 -25.87 -7.86 5.74
C LYS A 215 -25.89 -9.20 5.00
N TYR A 216 -25.10 -9.32 3.93
CA TYR A 216 -24.93 -10.55 3.17
C TYR A 216 -23.78 -11.37 3.79
N LYS A 217 -24.10 -12.50 4.42
CA LYS A 217 -23.15 -13.27 5.25
C LYS A 217 -21.92 -13.78 4.50
N PHE A 218 -22.01 -13.91 3.18
CA PHE A 218 -20.89 -14.35 2.33
C PHE A 218 -19.86 -13.24 2.03
N LEU A 219 -20.10 -11.99 2.44
CA LEU A 219 -19.17 -10.87 2.26
C LEU A 219 -18.46 -10.54 3.56
N SER A 220 -17.11 -10.55 3.53
CA SER A 220 -16.26 -10.13 4.64
C SER A 220 -16.21 -8.61 4.85
N ALA A 221 -16.48 -7.84 3.79
CA ALA A 221 -16.52 -6.38 3.80
C ALA A 221 -17.63 -5.85 2.91
N SER A 222 -18.13 -4.66 3.23
CA SER A 222 -19.13 -3.94 2.42
C SER A 222 -18.92 -2.43 2.51
N THR A 223 -19.68 -1.64 1.74
CA THR A 223 -19.61 -0.17 1.79
C THR A 223 -19.77 0.36 3.22
N ASN A 224 -18.99 1.37 3.60
CA ASN A 224 -19.17 2.10 4.84
C ASN A 224 -20.28 3.15 4.66
N GLU A 225 -21.52 2.75 4.87
CA GLU A 225 -22.70 3.61 4.66
C GLU A 225 -22.66 4.92 5.47
N ALA A 226 -21.97 4.93 6.63
CA ALA A 226 -21.84 6.12 7.45
C ALA A 226 -21.06 7.24 6.73
N MET A 227 -20.19 6.87 5.79
CA MET A 227 -19.33 7.77 5.02
C MET A 227 -19.84 8.03 3.60
N CYS A 228 -21.06 7.58 3.25
CA CYS A 228 -21.62 7.74 1.91
C CYS A 228 -22.48 9.02 1.81
N PRO A 229 -22.08 10.05 1.03
CA PRO A 229 -22.85 11.29 0.89
C PRO A 229 -24.27 11.05 0.36
N THR A 230 -24.44 10.09 -0.55
CA THR A 230 -25.73 9.72 -1.14
C THR A 230 -26.69 9.06 -0.17
N LEU A 231 -26.24 8.67 1.02
CA LEU A 231 -27.03 8.00 2.06
C LEU A 231 -27.30 8.89 3.28
N LYS A 232 -26.80 10.14 3.30
CA LYS A 232 -27.05 11.08 4.40
C LYS A 232 -28.55 11.29 4.60
N GLY A 233 -29.04 11.01 5.82
CA GLY A 233 -30.46 11.13 6.17
C GLY A 233 -31.39 10.05 5.59
N LYS A 234 -30.84 8.96 5.01
CA LYS A 234 -31.63 7.87 4.43
C LYS A 234 -31.77 6.67 5.36
N VAL A 235 -32.80 5.87 5.10
CA VAL A 235 -33.02 4.53 5.66
C VAL A 235 -32.97 3.54 4.49
N ALA A 236 -32.07 2.56 4.53
CA ALA A 236 -32.04 1.50 3.54
C ALA A 236 -33.17 0.50 3.83
N ARG A 237 -33.95 0.14 2.83
CA ARG A 237 -35.06 -0.82 2.94
C ARG A 237 -34.85 -1.99 1.99
N GLY A 238 -35.28 -3.18 2.38
CA GLY A 238 -35.24 -4.35 1.48
C GLY A 238 -35.85 -5.58 2.11
N LYS A 239 -35.58 -6.75 1.51
CA LYS A 239 -35.96 -8.06 2.05
C LYS A 239 -34.72 -8.94 2.25
N ASP A 240 -34.67 -9.69 3.35
CA ASP A 240 -33.61 -10.65 3.61
C ASP A 240 -33.76 -11.92 2.75
N GLU A 241 -32.85 -12.89 2.93
CA GLU A 241 -32.86 -14.17 2.19
C GLU A 241 -34.15 -14.99 2.40
N SER A 242 -34.88 -14.73 3.50
CA SER A 242 -36.16 -15.35 3.83
C SER A 242 -37.36 -14.51 3.38
N GLY A 243 -37.14 -13.39 2.69
CA GLY A 243 -38.17 -12.49 2.21
C GLY A 243 -38.72 -11.51 3.26
N ASN A 244 -38.17 -11.47 4.48
CA ASN A 244 -38.63 -10.57 5.53
C ASN A 244 -38.14 -9.15 5.27
N PRO A 245 -38.98 -8.12 5.44
CA PRO A 245 -38.56 -6.75 5.26
C PRO A 245 -37.53 -6.35 6.34
N TYR A 246 -36.54 -5.55 5.94
CA TYR A 246 -35.64 -4.87 6.88
C TYR A 246 -35.58 -3.38 6.57
N GLU A 247 -35.27 -2.61 7.62
CA GLU A 247 -34.90 -1.21 7.54
C GLU A 247 -33.57 -1.00 8.27
N ILE A 248 -32.63 -0.29 7.64
CA ILE A 248 -31.32 0.04 8.22
C ILE A 248 -31.19 1.56 8.21
N PRO A 249 -31.33 2.25 9.36
CA PRO A 249 -31.09 3.68 9.43
C PRO A 249 -29.60 3.97 9.23
N VAL A 250 -29.28 4.93 8.35
CA VAL A 250 -27.89 5.32 8.10
C VAL A 250 -27.50 6.43 9.05
N LYS A 251 -26.65 6.12 10.03
CA LYS A 251 -26.03 7.12 10.91
C LYS A 251 -24.81 7.72 10.23
N SER A 252 -25.01 8.80 9.50
CA SER A 252 -23.94 9.48 8.79
C SER A 252 -22.90 10.06 9.76
N GLN A 253 -21.62 9.96 9.38
CA GLN A 253 -20.46 10.58 10.04
C GLN A 253 -19.93 11.79 9.23
N LEU A 254 -20.71 12.25 8.24
CA LEU A 254 -20.34 13.36 7.38
C LEU A 254 -20.74 14.69 8.01
N LEU A 255 -19.81 15.64 8.00
CA LEU A 255 -20.13 17.02 8.38
C LEU A 255 -21.11 17.65 7.38
N ASP A 256 -21.67 18.79 7.77
CA ASP A 256 -22.55 19.55 6.90
C ASP A 256 -21.78 20.18 5.73
N GLY A 257 -22.44 20.20 4.57
CA GLY A 257 -21.82 20.68 3.32
C GLY A 257 -20.90 19.67 2.61
N VAL A 258 -20.73 18.45 3.13
CA VAL A 258 -19.91 17.40 2.49
C VAL A 258 -20.69 16.74 1.34
N GLY A 259 -20.12 16.81 0.14
CA GLY A 259 -20.65 16.20 -1.08
C GLY A 259 -19.84 15.00 -1.59
N ALA A 260 -18.58 14.85 -1.16
CA ALA A 260 -17.73 13.73 -1.54
C ALA A 260 -16.75 13.34 -0.41
N VAL A 261 -16.35 12.07 -0.43
CA VAL A 261 -15.39 11.51 0.53
C VAL A 261 -14.41 10.62 -0.21
N LEU A 262 -13.12 10.78 0.10
CA LEU A 262 -12.05 9.89 -0.35
C LEU A 262 -11.19 9.51 0.85
N GLU A 263 -10.61 8.32 0.80
CA GLU A 263 -9.71 7.82 1.83
C GLU A 263 -8.32 7.58 1.22
N ILE A 264 -7.28 7.76 2.03
CA ILE A 264 -5.90 7.38 1.69
C ILE A 264 -5.49 6.35 2.73
N VAL A 265 -4.98 5.22 2.27
CA VAL A 265 -4.47 4.12 3.11
C VAL A 265 -2.96 4.08 2.99
N TYR A 266 -2.27 3.87 4.11
CA TYR A 266 -0.82 3.85 4.25
C TYR A 266 -0.39 2.52 4.87
N ASP A 267 0.52 1.84 4.18
CA ASP A 267 1.21 0.66 4.69
C ASP A 267 2.71 0.98 4.79
N GLY A 268 3.33 0.69 5.92
CA GLY A 268 4.74 1.06 6.15
C GLY A 268 5.49 0.07 7.04
N LEU A 269 6.83 0.14 6.98
CA LEU A 269 7.68 -0.70 7.83
C LEU A 269 7.67 -0.27 9.29
N THR A 270 7.46 1.03 9.56
CA THR A 270 7.45 1.58 10.92
C THR A 270 6.25 2.49 11.15
N ALA A 271 5.86 2.63 12.42
CA ALA A 271 4.82 3.57 12.81
C ALA A 271 5.22 5.02 12.49
N ASP A 272 6.51 5.35 12.64
CA ASP A 272 7.00 6.71 12.38
C ASP A 272 6.94 7.08 10.90
N ALA A 273 7.22 6.13 9.99
CA ALA A 273 7.06 6.35 8.55
C ALA A 273 5.59 6.64 8.19
N ILE A 274 4.65 5.87 8.75
CA ILE A 274 3.20 6.09 8.55
C ILE A 274 2.78 7.45 9.12
N LYS A 275 3.19 7.80 10.34
CA LYS A 275 2.88 9.10 10.96
C LYS A 275 3.40 10.26 10.12
N ALA A 276 4.64 10.16 9.61
CA ALA A 276 5.22 11.18 8.75
C ALA A 276 4.43 11.35 7.44
N ALA A 277 4.03 10.23 6.80
CA ALA A 277 3.20 10.27 5.59
C ALA A 277 1.81 10.88 5.86
N MET A 278 1.15 10.49 6.96
CA MET A 278 -0.12 11.06 7.37
C MET A 278 0.01 12.56 7.65
N LYS A 279 1.08 12.99 8.34
CA LYS A 279 1.35 14.40 8.61
C LYS A 279 1.48 15.23 7.34
N ALA A 280 2.32 14.80 6.41
CA ALA A 280 2.54 15.47 5.13
C ALA A 280 1.24 15.57 4.32
N SER A 281 0.47 14.48 4.32
CA SER A 281 -0.82 14.39 3.64
C SER A 281 -1.85 15.37 4.20
N VAL A 282 -2.00 15.44 5.52
CA VAL A 282 -2.89 16.44 6.15
C VAL A 282 -2.43 17.85 5.80
N GLN A 283 -1.14 18.16 5.98
CA GLN A 283 -0.59 19.50 5.72
C GLN A 283 -0.79 19.97 4.27
N ALA A 284 -0.78 19.05 3.31
CA ALA A 284 -1.06 19.35 1.91
C ALA A 284 -2.57 19.46 1.63
N ALA A 285 -3.37 18.48 2.07
CA ALA A 285 -4.81 18.45 1.82
C ALA A 285 -5.54 19.69 2.36
N VAL A 286 -5.19 20.16 3.56
CA VAL A 286 -5.85 21.33 4.17
C VAL A 286 -5.60 22.65 3.42
N LYS A 287 -4.67 22.69 2.47
CA LYS A 287 -4.43 23.86 1.60
C LYS A 287 -5.36 23.89 0.39
N VAL A 288 -6.05 22.79 0.09
CA VAL A 288 -6.94 22.70 -1.08
C VAL A 288 -8.32 23.30 -0.75
N PRO A 289 -8.82 24.25 -1.56
CA PRO A 289 -10.15 24.81 -1.36
C PRO A 289 -11.25 23.75 -1.44
N GLY A 290 -12.23 23.83 -0.53
CA GLY A 290 -13.40 22.95 -0.55
C GLY A 290 -13.28 21.70 0.31
N VAL A 291 -12.13 21.44 0.94
CA VAL A 291 -12.02 20.47 2.03
C VAL A 291 -12.79 21.00 3.25
N VAL A 292 -13.62 20.15 3.84
CA VAL A 292 -14.48 20.46 5.00
C VAL A 292 -13.87 19.88 6.27
N ALA A 293 -13.49 18.60 6.21
CA ALA A 293 -12.92 17.91 7.36
C ALA A 293 -11.93 16.83 6.94
N ILE A 294 -11.03 16.50 7.85
CA ILE A 294 -10.20 15.30 7.79
C ILE A 294 -10.47 14.48 9.05
N THR A 295 -10.76 13.20 8.84
CA THR A 295 -10.99 12.21 9.90
C THR A 295 -10.18 10.94 9.61
N ALA A 296 -10.35 9.89 10.40
CA ALA A 296 -9.77 8.58 10.17
C ALA A 296 -10.75 7.46 10.50
N GLY A 297 -10.58 6.32 9.84
CA GLY A 297 -11.32 5.08 10.07
C GLY A 297 -10.68 4.24 11.16
N ASN A 298 -11.51 3.78 12.10
CA ASN A 298 -11.16 2.82 13.14
C ASN A 298 -12.31 1.86 13.41
N TYR A 299 -12.02 0.84 14.21
CA TYR A 299 -12.93 -0.24 14.57
C TYR A 299 -13.18 -0.29 16.09
N GLY A 300 -13.05 0.87 16.74
CA GLY A 300 -13.24 1.02 18.18
C GLY A 300 -12.12 0.41 19.02
N GLY A 301 -10.92 0.21 18.46
CA GLY A 301 -9.75 -0.33 19.17
C GLY A 301 -9.84 -1.82 19.43
N LYS A 302 -10.67 -2.53 18.67
CA LYS A 302 -10.99 -3.95 18.88
C LYS A 302 -10.27 -4.89 17.92
N LEU A 303 -9.72 -4.38 16.81
CA LEU A 303 -9.20 -5.21 15.73
C LEU A 303 -7.71 -4.97 15.50
N GLY A 304 -7.32 -3.72 15.26
CA GLY A 304 -5.95 -3.31 15.00
C GLY A 304 -5.17 -3.06 16.29
N LYS A 305 -3.87 -3.37 16.27
CA LYS A 305 -2.98 -3.14 17.41
C LYS A 305 -2.35 -1.75 17.41
N HIS A 306 -2.38 -1.08 16.26
CA HIS A 306 -1.74 0.21 16.06
C HIS A 306 -2.83 1.28 15.96
N GLN A 307 -2.66 2.36 16.72
CA GLN A 307 -3.58 3.49 16.75
C GLN A 307 -2.79 4.76 16.42
N PHE A 308 -3.13 5.39 15.30
CA PHE A 308 -2.53 6.64 14.86
C PHE A 308 -3.50 7.78 15.14
N PHE A 309 -3.41 8.37 16.34
CA PHE A 309 -4.21 9.53 16.70
C PHE A 309 -3.84 10.71 15.81
N LEU A 310 -4.84 11.33 15.17
CA LEU A 310 -4.60 12.39 14.19
C LEU A 310 -3.88 13.58 14.82
N LYS A 311 -4.22 13.94 16.05
CA LYS A 311 -3.54 15.01 16.79
C LYS A 311 -2.05 14.73 17.01
N ASP A 312 -1.68 13.49 17.28
CA ASP A 312 -0.29 13.11 17.55
C ASP A 312 0.54 13.00 16.27
N CYS A 313 -0.13 12.90 15.12
CA CYS A 313 0.51 12.90 13.81
C CYS A 313 0.81 14.33 13.32
N LEU A 314 0.22 15.38 13.93
CA LEU A 314 0.29 16.76 13.43
C LEU A 314 1.35 17.61 14.14
#